data_AF-A0A1G3RQC1-F1
#
_entry.id   AF-A0A1G3RQC1-F1
#
_cell.length_a   1.000
_cell.length_b   1.000
_cell.length_c   1.000
_cell.angle_alpha   90.00
_cell.angle_beta   90.00
_cell.angle_gamma   90.00
#
_symmetry.space_group_name_H-M   'P 1'
#
loop_
_entity.id
_entity.type
_entity.pdbx_description
1 polymer ?
#
loop_
_entity_poly.entity_id
_entity_poly.type
_entity_poly.pdbx_seq_one_letter_code
_entity_poly.pdbx_strand_id
1 'polypeptide(L)'
;MASLLVAVFGIGAFSGVVALVIFTFGLISKLTFESIEAIDYGQVEALLAVGANKPTILRFAIMPQIMPQFFSYTLYGFEINVRAAAVLGYVGAGGIGQIFEQNLAWRNFDRVGVIIIISFFVVLVIDLVSSAVRKRLV
;
A
#
# COMPACT_ATOMS: atom_id res chain seq x y z
N MET A 1 1.39 8.36 13.85
CA MET A 1 1.75 6.97 14.20
C MET A 1 3.25 6.71 14.18
N ALA A 2 4.00 7.17 13.17
CA ALA A 2 5.46 6.98 13.12
C ALA A 2 6.19 7.48 14.38
N SER A 3 5.86 8.67 14.91
CA SER A 3 6.46 9.21 16.15
C SER A 3 6.16 8.37 17.41
N LEU A 4 4.98 7.74 17.48
CA LEU A 4 4.60 6.85 18.59
C LEU A 4 5.36 5.52 18.52
N LEU A 5 5.53 4.95 17.32
CA LEU A 5 6.27 3.70 17.13
C LEU A 5 7.78 3.87 17.27
N VAL A 6 8.32 5.05 16.92
CA VAL A 6 9.70 5.42 17.24
C VAL A 6 9.95 5.47 18.75
N ALA A 7 8.96 5.88 19.55
CA ALA A 7 9.06 5.84 21.01
C ALA A 7 9.07 4.41 21.59
N VAL A 8 8.46 3.45 20.88
CA VAL A 8 8.37 2.03 21.30
C VAL A 8 9.54 1.19 20.80
N PHE A 9 9.96 1.37 19.55
CA PHE A 9 10.97 0.54 18.86
C PHE A 9 12.31 1.26 18.63
N GLY A 10 12.41 2.54 18.97
CA GLY A 10 13.57 3.38 18.66
C GLY A 10 13.55 3.97 17.24
N ILE A 11 14.48 4.90 16.99
CA ILE A 11 14.72 5.47 15.66
C ILE A 11 15.40 4.41 14.80
N GLY A 12 14.82 4.08 13.65
CA GLY A 12 15.44 3.17 12.70
C GLY A 12 14.50 2.65 11.62
N ALA A 13 15.06 1.93 10.64
CA ALA A 13 14.32 1.36 9.51
C ALA A 13 13.13 0.50 9.95
N PHE A 14 13.32 -0.26 11.03
CA PHE A 14 12.32 -1.18 11.54
C PHE A 14 11.05 -0.47 12.03
N SER A 15 11.18 0.64 12.76
CA SER A 15 10.01 1.39 13.24
C SER A 15 9.23 2.05 12.10
N GLY A 16 9.94 2.49 11.05
CA GLY A 16 9.33 2.96 9.80
C GLY A 16 8.54 1.86 9.08
N VAL A 17 9.14 0.68 8.89
CA VAL A 17 8.48 -0.46 8.22
C VAL A 17 7.25 -0.92 9.01
N VAL A 18 7.34 -1.07 10.33
CA VAL A 18 6.20 -1.46 11.16
C VAL A 18 5.08 -0.42 11.10
N ALA A 19 5.41 0.87 11.12
CA ALA A 19 4.42 1.94 10.97
C ALA A 19 3.67 1.87 9.63
N LEU A 20 4.42 1.62 8.54
CA LEU A 20 3.86 1.45 7.20
C LEU A 20 2.95 0.22 7.09
N VAL A 21 3.38 -0.92 7.64
CA VAL A 21 2.61 -2.17 7.62
C VAL A 21 1.29 -2.00 8.36
N ILE A 22 1.31 -1.46 9.58
CA ILE A 22 0.10 -1.27 10.40
C ILE A 22 -0.87 -0.32 9.69
N PHE A 23 -0.37 0.81 9.17
CA PHE A 23 -1.20 1.78 8.47
C PHE A 23 -1.85 1.18 7.22
N THR A 24 -1.04 0.53 6.38
CA THR A 24 -1.51 -0.04 5.11
C THR A 24 -2.47 -1.19 5.34
N PHE A 25 -2.20 -2.04 6.32
CA PHE A 25 -3.09 -3.15 6.68
C PHE A 25 -4.45 -2.63 7.15
N GLY A 26 -4.47 -1.61 8.01
CA GLY A 26 -5.72 -0.98 8.44
C GLY A 26 -6.50 -0.35 7.29
N LEU A 27 -5.82 0.34 6.38
CA LEU A 27 -6.42 0.95 5.20
C LEU A 27 -7.04 -0.11 4.27
N ILE A 28 -6.29 -1.14 3.88
CA ILE A 28 -6.77 -2.20 2.98
C ILE A 28 -7.92 -2.97 3.64
N SER A 29 -7.85 -3.25 4.93
CA SER A 29 -8.91 -3.96 5.66
C SER A 29 -10.23 -3.17 5.63
N LYS A 30 -10.17 -1.85 5.87
CA LYS A 30 -11.35 -0.98 5.80
C LYS A 30 -11.96 -0.96 4.38
N LEU A 31 -11.13 -0.75 3.36
CA LEU A 31 -11.59 -0.68 1.97
C LEU A 31 -12.18 -2.02 1.50
N THR A 32 -11.58 -3.13 1.92
CA THR A 32 -12.08 -4.47 1.61
C THR A 32 -13.41 -4.72 2.32
N PHE A 33 -13.56 -4.26 3.57
CA PHE A 33 -14.82 -4.35 4.31
C PHE A 33 -15.94 -3.57 3.62
N GLU A 34 -15.68 -2.31 3.22
CA GLU A 34 -16.64 -1.49 2.45
C GLU A 34 -17.02 -2.16 1.12
N SER A 35 -16.07 -2.85 0.47
CA SER A 35 -16.33 -3.62 -0.75
C SER A 35 -17.21 -4.85 -0.50
N ILE A 36 -17.03 -5.53 0.65
CA ILE A 36 -17.88 -6.66 1.06
C ILE A 36 -19.30 -6.17 1.36
N GLU A 37 -19.49 -5.00 1.97
CA GLU A 37 -20.81 -4.44 2.22
C GLU A 37 -21.53 -4.00 0.95
N ALA A 38 -20.78 -3.69 -0.11
CA ALA A 38 -21.30 -3.21 -1.39
C ALA A 38 -21.57 -4.34 -2.43
N ILE A 39 -21.43 -5.61 -2.05
CA ILE A 39 -21.65 -6.74 -2.97
C ILE A 39 -23.12 -6.85 -3.40
N ASP A 40 -23.35 -7.46 -4.57
CA ASP A 40 -24.67 -7.86 -5.00
C ASP A 40 -25.11 -9.12 -4.24
N TYR A 41 -26.07 -8.95 -3.33
CA TYR A 41 -26.68 -10.03 -2.56
C TYR A 41 -27.48 -11.01 -3.42
N GLY A 42 -27.87 -10.67 -4.65
CA GLY A 42 -28.57 -11.57 -5.56
C GLY A 42 -27.78 -12.84 -5.85
N GLN A 43 -26.45 -12.76 -5.96
CA GLN A 43 -25.59 -13.94 -6.15
C GLN A 43 -25.57 -14.84 -4.91
N VAL A 44 -25.66 -14.24 -3.72
CA VAL A 44 -25.71 -14.96 -2.43
C VAL A 44 -27.05 -15.68 -2.28
N GLU A 45 -28.15 -15.00 -2.57
CA GLU A 45 -29.51 -15.56 -2.53
C GLU A 45 -29.69 -16.72 -3.53
N ALA A 46 -29.16 -16.59 -4.74
CA ALA A 46 -29.20 -17.64 -5.75
C ALA A 46 -28.50 -18.94 -5.27
N LEU A 47 -27.34 -18.82 -4.63
CA LEU A 47 -26.63 -19.97 -4.07
C LEU A 47 -27.33 -20.56 -2.86
N LEU A 48 -27.93 -19.73 -2.00
CA LEU A 48 -28.77 -20.18 -0.89
C LEU A 48 -29.99 -20.97 -1.37
N ALA A 49 -30.64 -20.54 -2.46
CA ALA A 49 -31.81 -21.21 -3.03
C ALA A 49 -31.51 -22.63 -3.54
N VAL A 50 -30.27 -22.89 -3.96
CA VAL A 50 -29.79 -24.21 -4.40
C VAL A 50 -29.27 -25.07 -3.23
N GLY A 51 -29.36 -24.56 -1.99
CA GLY A 51 -28.92 -25.27 -0.79
C GLY A 51 -27.40 -25.23 -0.54
N ALA A 52 -26.70 -24.22 -1.09
CA ALA A 52 -25.26 -24.08 -0.89
C ALA A 52 -24.92 -23.80 0.58
N ASN A 53 -23.81 -24.40 1.06
CA ASN A 53 -23.28 -24.12 2.39
C ASN A 53 -22.48 -22.80 2.43
N LYS A 54 -22.22 -22.30 3.65
CA LYS A 54 -21.47 -21.05 3.89
C LYS A 54 -20.11 -20.95 3.15
N PRO A 55 -19.22 -21.97 3.16
CA PRO A 55 -17.95 -21.86 2.45
C PRO A 55 -18.11 -21.82 0.92
N THR A 56 -19.13 -22.47 0.35
CA THR A 56 -19.45 -22.36 -1.09
C THR A 56 -19.91 -20.94 -1.43
N ILE A 57 -20.79 -20.34 -0.62
CA ILE A 57 -21.23 -18.95 -0.80
C ILE A 57 -20.05 -17.98 -0.74
N LEU A 58 -19.17 -18.13 0.25
CA LEU A 58 -17.98 -17.27 0.37
C LEU A 58 -17.11 -17.36 -0.88
N ARG A 59 -16.86 -18.57 -1.38
CA ARG A 59 -15.92 -18.81 -2.48
C ARG A 59 -16.48 -18.46 -3.86
N PHE A 60 -17.78 -18.60 -4.07
CA PHE A 60 -18.42 -18.46 -5.38
C PHE A 60 -19.35 -17.24 -5.52
N ALA A 61 -19.88 -16.70 -4.42
CA ALA A 61 -20.68 -15.47 -4.46
C ALA A 61 -19.84 -14.24 -4.09
N ILE A 62 -19.13 -14.30 -2.96
CA ILE A 62 -18.51 -13.12 -2.35
C ILE A 62 -17.10 -12.89 -2.91
N MET A 63 -16.23 -13.89 -2.83
CA MET A 63 -14.82 -13.78 -3.22
C MET A 63 -14.65 -13.26 -4.66
N PRO A 64 -15.38 -13.76 -5.69
CA PRO A 64 -15.19 -13.28 -7.06
C PRO A 64 -15.54 -11.80 -7.24
N GLN A 65 -16.51 -11.28 -6.47
CA GLN A 65 -16.93 -9.88 -6.54
C GLN A 65 -15.89 -8.94 -5.92
N ILE A 66 -15.28 -9.34 -4.80
CA ILE A 66 -14.34 -8.48 -4.04
C ILE A 66 -12.89 -8.59 -4.52
N MET A 67 -12.50 -9.69 -5.17
CA MET A 67 -11.11 -9.96 -5.56
C MET A 67 -10.49 -8.86 -6.45
N PRO A 68 -11.16 -8.36 -7.51
CA PRO A 68 -10.62 -7.28 -8.33
C PRO A 68 -10.33 -6.00 -7.54
N GLN A 69 -11.23 -5.65 -6.61
CA GLN A 69 -11.10 -4.48 -5.74
C GLN A 69 -9.99 -4.68 -4.71
N PHE A 70 -9.92 -5.86 -4.09
CA PHE A 70 -8.85 -6.22 -3.15
C PHE A 70 -7.45 -6.09 -3.77
N PHE A 71 -7.25 -6.60 -4.98
CA PHE A 71 -5.98 -6.43 -5.69
C PHE A 71 -5.69 -4.97 -6.04
N SER A 72 -6.72 -4.22 -6.43
CA SER A 72 -6.60 -2.78 -6.71
C SER A 72 -6.17 -2.00 -5.46
N TYR A 73 -6.74 -2.32 -4.28
CA TYR A 73 -6.34 -1.71 -3.01
C TYR A 73 -4.95 -2.13 -2.56
N THR A 74 -4.58 -3.39 -2.76
CA THR A 74 -3.22 -3.87 -2.45
C THR A 74 -2.18 -3.15 -3.28
N LEU A 75 -2.43 -2.97 -4.57
CA LEU A 75 -1.54 -2.25 -5.47
C LEU A 75 -1.46 -0.75 -5.14
N TYR A 76 -2.59 -0.14 -4.78
CA TYR A 76 -2.62 1.24 -4.26
C TYR A 76 -1.83 1.38 -2.96
N GLY A 77 -1.99 0.43 -2.03
CA GLY A 77 -1.21 0.37 -0.80
C GLY A 77 0.28 0.26 -1.10
N PHE A 78 0.68 -0.60 -2.04
CA PHE A 78 2.08 -0.72 -2.46
C PHE A 78 2.66 0.60 -2.98
N GLU A 79 1.94 1.29 -3.86
CA GLU A 79 2.33 2.61 -4.39
C GLU A 79 2.55 3.64 -3.26
N ILE A 80 1.60 3.74 -2.33
CA ILE A 80 1.72 4.61 -1.15
C ILE A 80 2.94 4.23 -0.31
N ASN A 81 3.16 2.94 -0.06
CA ASN A 81 4.28 2.49 0.76
C ASN A 81 5.62 2.83 0.15
N VAL A 82 5.79 2.73 -1.17
CA VAL A 82 7.04 3.11 -1.83
C VAL A 82 7.28 4.62 -1.68
N ARG A 83 6.25 5.43 -1.90
CA ARG A 83 6.33 6.89 -1.73
C ARG A 83 6.65 7.26 -0.28
N ALA A 84 6.01 6.60 0.67
CA ALA A 84 6.19 6.84 2.10
C ALA A 84 7.56 6.36 2.61
N ALA A 85 8.11 5.27 2.06
CA ALA A 85 9.45 4.79 2.40
C ALA A 85 10.55 5.79 2.01
N ALA A 86 10.41 6.49 0.88
CA ALA A 86 11.33 7.54 0.48
C ALA A 86 11.35 8.71 1.48
N VAL A 87 10.17 9.12 1.97
CA VAL A 87 10.03 10.17 3.00
C VAL A 87 10.51 9.70 4.36
N LEU A 88 10.21 8.47 4.76
CA LEU A 88 10.65 7.91 6.04
C LEU A 88 12.17 7.78 6.14
N GLY A 89 12.85 7.55 5.01
CA GLY A 89 14.31 7.54 4.99
C GLY A 89 14.94 8.86 5.47
N TYR A 90 14.26 9.99 5.28
CA TYR A 90 14.69 11.31 5.75
C TYR A 90 14.63 11.42 7.29
N VAL A 91 13.65 10.80 7.95
CA VAL A 91 13.48 10.84 9.42
C VAL A 91 14.28 9.76 10.15
N GLY A 92 15.32 9.22 9.52
CA GLY A 92 16.24 8.26 10.15
C GLY A 92 15.85 6.79 10.00
N ALA A 93 14.88 6.46 9.14
CA ALA A 93 14.57 5.07 8.79
C ALA A 93 15.57 4.45 7.79
N GLY A 94 16.57 5.21 7.32
CA GLY A 94 17.60 4.73 6.40
C GLY A 94 17.21 4.73 4.92
N GLY A 95 18.11 4.26 4.06
CA GLY A 95 17.87 4.16 2.60
C GLY A 95 18.08 5.46 1.82
N ILE A 96 17.35 5.65 0.72
CA ILE A 96 17.52 6.80 -0.19
C ILE A 96 17.33 8.15 0.55
N GLY A 97 16.37 8.23 1.47
CA GLY A 97 16.13 9.45 2.25
C GLY A 97 17.27 9.81 3.21
N GLN A 98 18.02 8.82 3.71
CA GLN A 98 19.21 9.06 4.55
C GLN A 98 20.38 9.59 3.71
N ILE A 99 20.57 9.04 2.51
CA ILE A 99 21.57 9.53 1.55
C ILE A 99 21.23 10.97 1.13
N PHE A 100 19.94 11.26 0.94
CA PHE A 100 19.47 12.61 0.65
C PHE A 100 19.80 13.59 1.78
N GLU A 101 19.45 13.27 3.03
CA GLU A 101 19.72 14.11 4.19
C GLU A 101 21.22 14.34 4.40
N GLN A 102 22.05 13.31 4.27
CA GLN A 102 23.50 13.42 4.40
C GLN A 102 24.11 14.35 3.34
N ASN A 103 23.69 14.23 2.07
CA ASN A 103 24.21 15.10 0.99
C ASN A 103 23.68 16.53 1.10
N LEU A 104 22.48 16.72 1.64
CA LEU A 104 21.93 18.05 1.94
C LEU A 104 22.70 18.71 3.10
N ALA A 105 23.00 17.97 4.16
CA ALA A 105 23.79 18.45 5.30
C ALA A 105 25.21 18.86 4.88
N TRP A 106 25.82 18.13 3.94
CA TRP A 106 27.12 18.48 3.35
C TRP A 106 27.06 19.53 2.23
N ARG A 107 25.88 20.12 1.97
CA ARG A 107 25.67 21.13 0.90
C ARG A 107 26.10 20.65 -0.50
N ASN A 108 26.06 19.34 -0.74
CA ASN A 108 26.36 18.74 -2.05
C ASN A 108 25.14 18.80 -2.96
N PHE A 109 24.76 20.01 -3.38
CA PHE A 109 23.53 20.24 -4.16
C PHE A 109 23.49 19.48 -5.48
N ASP A 110 24.65 19.22 -6.11
CA ASP A 110 24.74 18.39 -7.32
C ASP A 110 24.20 16.98 -7.08
N ARG A 111 24.59 16.35 -5.96
CA ARG A 111 24.15 15.00 -5.60
C ARG A 111 22.69 14.99 -5.15
N VAL A 112 22.26 16.03 -4.43
CA VAL A 112 20.86 16.19 -4.02
C VAL A 112 19.94 16.26 -5.24
N GLY A 113 20.32 17.04 -6.28
CA GLY A 113 19.57 17.13 -7.53
C GLY A 113 19.40 15.78 -8.24
N VAL A 114 20.49 14.99 -8.31
CA VAL A 114 20.45 13.64 -8.90
C VAL A 114 19.52 12.71 -8.13
N ILE A 115 19.55 12.73 -6.80
CA ILE A 115 18.68 11.89 -5.96
C ILE A 115 17.20 12.25 -6.18
N ILE A 116 16.87 13.54 -6.27
CA ILE A 116 15.51 14.00 -6.57
C ILE A 116 15.05 13.49 -7.94
N ILE A 117 15.87 13.65 -8.99
CA ILE A 117 15.52 13.19 -10.33
C ILE A 117 15.31 11.67 -10.38
N ILE A 118 16.22 10.89 -9.79
CA ILE A 118 16.10 9.43 -9.78
C ILE A 118 14.84 8.99 -9.02
N SER A 119 14.60 9.55 -7.83
CA SER A 119 13.40 9.22 -7.05
C SER A 119 12.11 9.58 -7.78
N PHE A 120 12.09 10.72 -8.48
CA PHE A 120 10.96 11.10 -9.33
C PHE A 120 10.70 10.06 -10.42
N PHE A 121 11.73 9.63 -11.16
CA PHE A 121 11.59 8.60 -12.19
C PHE A 121 11.13 7.25 -11.63
N VAL A 122 11.65 6.83 -10.48
CA VAL A 122 11.24 5.59 -9.82
C VAL A 122 9.76 5.64 -9.44
N VAL A 123 9.31 6.74 -8.82
CA VAL A 123 7.90 6.91 -8.46
C VAL A 123 7.03 6.93 -9.72
N LEU A 124 7.46 7.61 -10.77
CA LEU A 124 6.72 7.69 -12.04
C LEU A 124 6.57 6.30 -12.69
N VAL A 125 7.63 5.50 -12.73
CA VAL A 125 7.58 4.11 -13.23
C VAL A 125 6.62 3.26 -12.40
N ILE A 126 6.67 3.38 -11.08
CA ILE A 126 5.78 2.62 -10.18
C ILE A 126 4.32 3.04 -10.38
N ASP A 127 4.05 4.34 -10.50
CA ASP A 127 2.70 4.86 -10.74
C ASP A 127 2.16 4.37 -12.10
N LEU A 128 3.01 4.34 -13.14
CA LEU A 128 2.65 3.83 -14.47
C LEU A 128 2.36 2.33 -14.47
N VAL A 129 3.23 1.52 -13.85
CA VAL A 129 3.04 0.07 -13.74
C VAL A 129 1.80 -0.22 -12.90
N SER A 130 1.62 0.48 -11.79
CA SER A 130 0.46 0.31 -10.90
C SER A 130 -0.84 0.70 -11.61
N SER A 131 -0.83 1.77 -12.39
CA SER A 131 -1.98 2.19 -13.19
C SER A 131 -2.30 1.21 -14.32
N ALA A 132 -1.27 0.68 -15.00
CA ALA A 132 -1.44 -0.29 -16.08
C ALA A 132 -2.02 -1.62 -15.58
N VAL A 133 -1.54 -2.12 -14.42
CA VAL A 133 -2.06 -3.33 -13.81
C VAL A 133 -3.50 -3.13 -13.32
N ARG A 134 -3.81 -1.97 -12.72
CA ARG A 134 -5.19 -1.66 -12.28
C ARG A 134 -6.18 -1.63 -13.44
N LYS A 135 -5.80 -1.04 -14.58
CA LYS A 135 -6.63 -1.01 -15.80
C LYS A 135 -6.92 -2.39 -16.41
N ARG A 136 -6.19 -3.44 -16.01
CA ARG A 136 -6.41 -4.81 -16.49
C ARG A 136 -7.23 -5.66 -15.52
N LEU A 137 -7.37 -5.20 -14.28
CA LEU A 137 -8.12 -5.88 -13.22
C LEU A 137 -9.55 -5.36 -13.08
N VAL A 138 -9.79 -4.10 -13.46
CA VAL A 138 -11.11 -3.45 -13.56
C VAL A 138 -11.57 -3.50 -15.00
#